data_AF-A0A2N3IC92-F1
#
_entry.id   AF-A0A2N3IC92-F1
#
_cell.length_a   1.000
_cell.length_b   1.000
_cell.length_c   1.000
_cell.angle_alpha   90.00
_cell.angle_beta   90.00
_cell.angle_gamma   90.00
#
_symmetry.space_group_name_H-M   'P 1'
#
loop_
_entity.id
_entity.type
_entity.pdbx_description
1 polymer ?
#
loop_
_entity_poly.entity_id
_entity_poly.type
_entity_poly.pdbx_seq_one_letter_code
_entity_poly.pdbx_strand_id
1 'polypeptide(L)'
;MAGKLNDAMSSEVHINYSIRHTRRCKQTKGAEIFVTNINPLITDLEVKNTATKKERLLQDNAYDDLIFNEGGLDDRIRTISDGAKQYDRENPGLPVHKLLFPNGGYSIILRFSILKKADAAEEIKERIKSLGQEHSLSAQITPLEESIGKVRTSLADLQQAKTKVRTAVANEEVTQANLRRQYEFNYLDAIKMFGKTFANRLFPQTVSKKKIEAELLPTEA
;
A
#
# COMPACT_ATOMS: atom_id res chain seq x y z
N MET A 1 -17.26 -9.77 -31.13
CA MET A 1 -17.15 -8.30 -31.08
C MET A 1 -15.78 -7.95 -30.51
N ALA A 2 -15.14 -6.85 -30.93
CA ALA A 2 -13.88 -6.40 -30.32
C ALA A 2 -14.08 -6.20 -28.80
N GLY A 3 -13.13 -6.66 -27.98
CA GLY A 3 -13.16 -6.45 -26.54
C GLY A 3 -12.90 -4.97 -26.23
N LYS A 4 -13.87 -4.33 -25.56
CA LYS A 4 -13.73 -2.96 -25.06
C LYS A 4 -13.01 -2.96 -23.72
N LEU A 5 -12.11 -2.00 -23.54
CA LEU A 5 -11.52 -1.68 -22.24
C LEU A 5 -12.55 -0.92 -21.39
N ASN A 6 -12.63 -1.24 -20.10
CA ASN A 6 -13.56 -0.60 -19.16
C ASN A 6 -12.86 -0.29 -17.82
N ASP A 7 -13.45 0.60 -17.02
CA ASP A 7 -12.85 1.07 -15.75
C ASP A 7 -12.66 -0.03 -14.70
N ALA A 8 -13.45 -1.11 -14.78
CA ALA A 8 -13.36 -2.22 -13.83
C ALA A 8 -12.18 -3.16 -14.11
N MET A 9 -11.55 -3.06 -15.29
CA MET A 9 -10.38 -3.86 -15.64
C MET A 9 -9.12 -3.28 -14.99
N SER A 10 -8.19 -4.14 -14.58
CA SER A 10 -6.90 -3.68 -14.07
C SER A 10 -6.04 -3.02 -15.15
N SER A 11 -5.05 -2.23 -14.74
CA SER A 11 -4.04 -1.64 -15.63
C SER A 11 -3.28 -2.71 -16.42
N GLU A 12 -3.00 -3.86 -15.82
CA GLU A 12 -2.38 -5.00 -16.51
C GLU A 12 -3.26 -5.54 -17.65
N VAL A 13 -4.57 -5.60 -17.45
CA VAL A 13 -5.50 -6.00 -18.52
C VAL A 13 -5.49 -4.98 -19.65
N HIS A 14 -5.50 -3.68 -19.32
CA HIS A 14 -5.42 -2.60 -20.32
C HIS A 14 -4.13 -2.65 -21.14
N ILE A 15 -2.98 -2.82 -20.47
CA ILE A 15 -1.67 -2.99 -21.11
C ILE A 15 -1.70 -4.21 -22.03
N ASN A 16 -2.13 -5.37 -21.53
CA ASN A 16 -2.15 -6.62 -22.30
C ASN A 16 -3.02 -6.54 -23.57
N TYR A 17 -4.22 -5.96 -23.48
CA TYR A 17 -5.10 -5.77 -24.62
C TYR A 17 -4.49 -4.80 -25.64
N SER A 18 -3.90 -3.71 -25.16
CA SER A 18 -3.27 -2.70 -26.02
C SER A 18 -2.05 -3.26 -26.73
N ILE A 19 -1.18 -4.01 -26.06
CA ILE A 19 -0.03 -4.71 -26.68
C ILE A 19 -0.50 -5.70 -27.75
N ARG A 20 -1.53 -6.49 -27.47
CA ARG A 20 -2.09 -7.45 -28.44
C ARG A 20 -2.69 -6.73 -29.66
N HIS A 21 -3.35 -5.59 -29.45
CA HIS A 21 -3.81 -4.72 -30.54
C HIS A 21 -2.63 -4.20 -31.37
N THR A 22 -1.62 -3.62 -30.73
CA THR A 22 -0.40 -3.14 -31.39
C THR A 22 0.25 -4.24 -32.24
N ARG A 23 0.37 -5.45 -31.70
CA ARG A 23 0.93 -6.60 -32.43
C ARG A 23 0.16 -6.90 -33.72
N ARG A 24 -1.17 -6.85 -33.69
CA ARG A 24 -2.03 -7.10 -34.86
C ARG A 24 -1.95 -5.98 -35.88
N CYS A 25 -1.86 -4.72 -35.43
CA CYS A 25 -1.65 -3.57 -36.30
C CYS A 25 -0.29 -3.62 -37.02
N LYS A 26 0.78 -4.03 -36.34
CA LYS A 26 2.10 -4.22 -36.96
C LYS A 26 2.12 -5.28 -38.08
N GLN A 27 1.18 -6.23 -38.06
CA GLN A 27 1.03 -7.27 -39.09
C GLN A 27 0.13 -6.81 -40.26
N THR A 28 -0.42 -5.60 -40.19
CA THR A 28 -1.42 -5.09 -41.13
C THR A 28 -0.90 -3.83 -41.81
N LYS A 29 -0.75 -3.89 -43.14
CA LYS A 29 -0.33 -2.73 -43.94
C LYS A 29 -1.36 -1.60 -43.83
N GLY A 30 -0.90 -0.38 -43.50
CA GLY A 30 -1.75 0.81 -43.35
C GLY A 30 -2.29 1.04 -41.93
N ALA A 31 -2.01 0.14 -40.98
CA ALA A 31 -2.43 0.26 -39.58
C ALA A 31 -1.32 0.80 -38.65
N GLU A 32 -0.20 1.25 -39.21
CA GLU A 32 0.99 1.70 -38.46
C GLU A 32 0.68 2.93 -37.60
N ILE A 33 -0.23 3.80 -38.05
CA ILE A 33 -0.64 4.99 -37.31
C ILE A 33 -1.26 4.66 -35.93
N PHE A 34 -2.00 3.56 -35.83
CA PHE A 34 -2.62 3.13 -34.57
C PHE A 34 -1.57 2.70 -33.55
N VAL A 35 -0.46 2.11 -34.02
CA VAL A 35 0.69 1.70 -33.20
C VAL A 35 1.41 2.94 -32.67
N THR A 36 1.69 3.90 -33.55
CA THR A 36 2.37 5.15 -33.18
C THR A 36 1.61 5.92 -32.11
N ASN A 37 0.28 5.98 -32.22
CA ASN A 37 -0.56 6.75 -31.29
C ASN A 37 -0.70 6.07 -29.92
N ILE A 38 -0.76 4.74 -29.86
CA ILE A 38 -1.06 4.03 -28.61
C ILE A 38 0.18 3.62 -27.81
N ASN A 39 1.32 3.36 -28.46
CA ASN A 39 2.52 2.86 -27.79
C ASN A 39 3.02 3.76 -26.65
N PRO A 40 3.10 5.10 -26.79
CA PRO A 40 3.54 5.96 -25.70
C PRO A 40 2.66 5.82 -24.45
N LEU A 41 1.35 5.64 -24.64
CA LEU A 41 0.39 5.49 -23.55
C LEU A 41 0.47 4.11 -22.88
N ILE A 42 0.84 3.06 -23.64
CA ILE A 42 1.12 1.74 -23.06
C ILE A 42 2.33 1.85 -22.13
N THR A 43 3.43 2.42 -22.62
CA THR A 43 4.67 2.56 -21.84
C THR A 43 4.47 3.44 -20.62
N ASP A 44 3.73 4.55 -20.74
CA ASP A 44 3.42 5.41 -19.59
C ASP A 44 2.60 4.66 -18.53
N LEU A 45 1.56 3.90 -18.93
CA LEU A 45 0.79 3.09 -17.98
C LEU A 45 1.62 1.97 -17.34
N GLU A 46 2.54 1.33 -18.06
CA GLU A 46 3.50 0.37 -17.50
C GLU A 46 4.37 1.00 -16.40
N VAL A 47 4.90 2.21 -16.67
CA VAL A 47 5.70 2.96 -15.70
C VAL A 47 4.87 3.36 -14.47
N LYS A 48 3.63 3.83 -14.65
CA LYS A 48 2.78 4.19 -13.50
C LYS A 48 2.34 2.97 -12.68
N ASN A 49 1.95 1.88 -13.33
CA ASN A 49 1.57 0.64 -12.63
C ASN A 49 2.73 0.08 -11.81
N THR A 50 3.95 0.05 -12.37
CA THR A 50 5.15 -0.38 -11.61
C THR A 50 5.48 0.56 -10.45
N ALA A 51 5.33 1.87 -10.64
CA ALA A 51 5.49 2.85 -9.57
C ALA A 51 4.45 2.65 -8.45
N THR A 52 3.17 2.45 -8.77
CA THR A 52 2.13 2.16 -7.76
C THR A 52 2.44 0.91 -6.96
N LYS A 53 2.86 -0.17 -7.62
CA LYS A 53 3.26 -1.42 -6.93
C LYS A 53 4.42 -1.18 -5.96
N LYS A 54 5.42 -0.39 -6.39
CA LYS A 54 6.55 -0.01 -5.53
C LYS A 54 6.11 0.80 -4.32
N GLU A 55 5.26 1.81 -4.51
CA GLU A 55 4.77 2.63 -3.40
C GLU A 55 3.91 1.81 -2.41
N ARG A 56 3.14 0.83 -2.90
CA ARG A 56 2.40 -0.11 -2.03
C ARG A 56 3.35 -0.95 -1.17
N LEU A 57 4.41 -1.50 -1.76
CA LEU A 57 5.42 -2.23 -1.01
C LEU A 57 6.08 -1.34 0.06
N LEU A 58 6.38 -0.08 -0.26
CA LEU A 58 6.93 0.87 0.71
C LEU A 58 5.95 1.20 1.84
N GLN A 59 4.64 1.26 1.54
CA GLN A 59 3.60 1.40 2.56
C GLN A 59 3.55 0.19 3.49
N ASP A 60 3.65 -1.02 2.94
CA ASP A 60 3.67 -2.26 3.73
C ASP A 60 4.90 -2.30 4.65
N ASN A 61 6.09 -1.98 4.12
CA ASN A 61 7.30 -1.86 4.93
C ASN A 61 7.16 -0.84 6.07
N ALA A 62 6.60 0.35 5.79
CA ALA A 62 6.38 1.37 6.81
C ALA A 62 5.36 0.93 7.89
N TYR A 63 4.41 0.06 7.52
CA TYR A 63 3.49 -0.55 8.48
C TYR A 63 4.21 -1.57 9.35
N ASP A 64 5.05 -2.43 8.77
CA ASP A 64 5.84 -3.41 9.52
C ASP A 64 6.79 -2.73 10.51
N ASP A 65 7.47 -1.65 10.08
CA ASP A 65 8.33 -0.83 10.94
C ASP A 65 7.55 -0.23 12.12
N LEU A 66 6.32 0.24 11.87
CA LEU A 66 5.44 0.76 12.93
C LEU A 66 5.10 -0.33 13.95
N ILE A 67 4.73 -1.53 13.50
CA ILE A 67 4.41 -2.66 14.40
C ILE A 67 5.63 -3.10 15.18
N PHE A 68 6.80 -3.18 14.54
CA PHE A 68 8.05 -3.53 15.20
C PHE A 68 8.41 -2.51 16.31
N ASN A 69 8.35 -1.22 15.99
CA ASN A 69 8.67 -0.16 16.94
C ASN A 69 7.63 -0.06 18.07
N GLU A 70 6.36 -0.35 17.79
CA GLU A 70 5.31 -0.42 18.80
C GLU A 70 5.54 -1.57 19.78
N GLY A 71 5.95 -2.75 19.30
CA GLY A 71 6.36 -3.86 20.16
C GLY A 71 7.52 -3.48 21.08
N GLY A 72 8.49 -2.72 20.55
CA GLY A 72 9.58 -2.17 21.35
C GLY A 72 9.11 -1.19 22.44
N LEU A 73 8.11 -0.36 22.17
CA LEU A 73 7.49 0.52 23.18
C LEU A 73 6.77 -0.28 24.27
N ASP A 74 6.04 -1.32 23.86
CA ASP A 74 5.36 -2.26 24.76
C ASP A 74 6.34 -2.90 25.76
N ASP A 75 7.50 -3.35 25.29
CA ASP A 75 8.53 -3.94 26.14
C ASP A 75 9.14 -2.93 27.13
N ARG A 76 9.29 -1.66 26.73
CA ARG A 76 9.71 -0.59 27.64
C ARG A 76 8.69 -0.34 28.74
N ILE A 77 7.41 -0.27 28.37
CA ILE A 77 6.32 -0.10 29.33
C ILE A 77 6.26 -1.26 30.34
N ARG A 78 6.43 -2.51 29.88
CA ARG A 78 6.53 -3.70 30.75
C ARG A 78 7.70 -3.58 31.71
N THR A 79 8.89 -3.28 31.18
CA THR A 79 10.13 -3.12 31.96
C THR A 79 9.98 -2.07 33.07
N ILE A 80 9.38 -0.91 32.75
CA ILE A 80 9.11 0.14 33.74
C ILE A 80 8.12 -0.32 34.80
N SER A 81 7.05 -1.01 34.40
CA SER A 81 6.08 -1.55 35.36
C SER A 81 6.73 -2.54 36.32
N ASP A 82 7.58 -3.44 35.82
CA ASP A 82 8.24 -4.43 36.66
C ASP A 82 9.29 -3.78 37.57
N GLY A 83 10.05 -2.80 37.07
CA GLY A 83 10.95 -1.98 37.89
C GLY A 83 10.22 -1.23 39.01
N ALA A 84 9.04 -0.64 38.72
CA ALA A 84 8.24 0.04 39.73
C ALA A 84 7.68 -0.92 40.79
N LYS A 85 7.22 -2.11 40.39
CA LYS A 85 6.79 -3.14 41.35
C LYS A 85 7.95 -3.62 42.23
N GLN A 86 9.14 -3.75 41.66
CA GLN A 86 10.32 -4.16 42.41
C GLN A 86 10.70 -3.09 43.44
N TYR A 87 10.70 -1.81 43.04
CA TYR A 87 10.92 -0.70 43.96
C TYR A 87 9.91 -0.67 45.11
N ASP A 88 8.62 -0.84 44.82
CA ASP A 88 7.56 -0.87 45.84
C ASP A 88 7.74 -2.02 46.86
N ARG A 89 8.30 -3.16 46.43
CA ARG A 89 8.62 -4.29 47.31
C ARG A 89 9.82 -4.00 48.21
N GLU A 90 10.82 -3.32 47.68
CA GLU A 90 12.03 -2.94 48.41
C GLU A 90 11.79 -1.75 49.36
N ASN A 91 10.78 -0.91 49.06
CA ASN A 91 10.45 0.29 49.82
C ASN A 91 8.95 0.31 50.22
N PRO A 92 8.54 -0.52 51.20
CA PRO A 92 7.16 -0.55 51.65
C PRO A 92 6.66 0.83 52.12
N GLY A 93 5.50 1.26 51.61
CA GLY A 93 4.85 2.52 51.99
C GLY A 93 4.93 3.64 50.95
N LEU A 94 5.74 3.49 49.89
CA LEU A 94 5.82 4.43 48.78
C LEU A 94 5.39 3.76 47.46
N PRO A 95 4.07 3.70 47.14
CA PRO A 95 3.58 2.94 45.99
C PRO A 95 3.81 3.70 44.67
N VAL A 96 4.99 3.56 44.10
CA VAL A 96 5.39 4.14 42.81
C VAL A 96 4.64 3.48 41.66
N HIS A 97 4.36 2.17 41.71
CA HIS A 97 3.66 1.48 40.63
C HIS A 97 2.27 2.08 40.37
N LYS A 98 1.52 2.35 41.45
CA LYS A 98 0.18 2.95 41.36
C LYS A 98 0.23 4.40 40.88
N LEU A 99 1.29 5.14 41.20
CA LEU A 99 1.51 6.49 40.70
C LEU A 99 1.73 6.48 39.17
N LEU A 100 2.60 5.58 38.68
CA LEU A 100 2.92 5.48 37.25
C LEU A 100 1.75 4.92 36.43
N PHE A 101 0.98 3.96 36.99
CA PHE A 101 -0.09 3.23 36.31
C PHE A 101 -1.44 3.31 37.06
N PRO A 102 -2.06 4.49 37.16
CA PRO A 102 -3.24 4.71 38.01
C PRO A 102 -4.50 3.94 37.55
N ASN A 103 -4.60 3.64 36.25
CA ASN A 103 -5.83 3.13 35.63
C ASN A 103 -5.89 1.61 35.50
N GLY A 104 -5.23 0.85 36.37
CA GLY A 104 -5.30 -0.63 36.37
C GLY A 104 -4.09 -1.33 35.74
N GLY A 105 -2.91 -0.69 35.78
CA GLY A 105 -1.63 -1.30 35.39
C GLY A 105 -1.26 -1.16 33.91
N TYR A 106 -0.09 -1.69 33.56
CA TYR A 106 0.47 -1.56 32.21
C TYR A 106 -0.35 -2.30 31.13
N SER A 107 -1.01 -3.39 31.49
CA SER A 107 -1.76 -4.24 30.55
C SER A 107 -2.90 -3.51 29.82
N ILE A 108 -3.46 -2.47 30.43
CA ILE A 108 -4.49 -1.62 29.82
C ILE A 108 -3.88 -0.73 28.75
N ILE A 109 -2.70 -0.15 29.01
CA ILE A 109 -1.98 0.69 28.06
C ILE A 109 -1.57 -0.12 26.82
N LEU A 110 -1.14 -1.37 27.01
CA LEU A 110 -0.79 -2.26 25.88
C LEU A 110 -1.96 -2.51 24.92
N ARG A 111 -3.21 -2.37 25.38
CA ARG A 111 -4.42 -2.56 24.57
C ARG A 111 -4.90 -1.28 23.89
N PHE A 112 -4.27 -0.14 24.16
CA PHE A 112 -4.61 1.11 23.49
C PHE A 112 -4.25 1.06 22.00
N SER A 113 -4.90 1.94 21.22
CA SER A 113 -4.41 2.22 19.88
C SER A 113 -2.99 2.80 19.95
N ILE A 114 -2.19 2.56 18.91
CA ILE A 114 -0.76 2.93 18.87
C ILE A 114 -0.53 4.40 19.25
N LEU A 115 -1.36 5.31 18.74
CA LEU A 115 -1.28 6.74 19.08
C LEU A 115 -1.52 7.00 20.57
N LYS A 116 -2.62 6.48 21.12
CA LYS A 116 -2.96 6.62 22.54
C LYS A 116 -1.92 5.97 23.46
N LYS A 117 -1.29 4.89 22.99
CA LYS A 117 -0.20 4.22 23.68
C LYS A 117 1.04 5.09 23.78
N ALA A 118 1.43 5.76 22.68
CA ALA A 118 2.52 6.72 22.71
C ALA A 118 2.25 7.90 23.66
N ASP A 119 1.00 8.40 23.69
CA ASP A 119 0.62 9.47 24.62
C ASP A 119 0.63 9.01 26.08
N ALA A 120 0.13 7.81 26.37
CA ALA A 120 0.18 7.22 27.71
C ALA A 120 1.64 6.94 28.15
N ALA A 121 2.52 6.56 27.24
CA ALA A 121 3.95 6.40 27.51
C ALA A 121 4.61 7.75 27.86
N GLU A 122 4.19 8.83 27.22
CA GLU A 122 4.65 10.18 27.55
C GLU A 122 4.20 10.59 28.96
N GLU A 123 2.96 10.27 29.35
CA GLU A 123 2.50 10.47 30.73
C GLU A 123 3.34 9.68 31.75
N ILE A 124 3.70 8.42 31.43
CA ILE A 124 4.60 7.62 32.28
C ILE A 124 5.96 8.31 32.41
N LYS A 125 6.53 8.80 31.30
CA LYS A 125 7.81 9.53 31.30
C LYS A 125 7.77 10.73 32.24
N GLU A 126 6.74 11.56 32.15
CA GLU A 126 6.59 12.74 33.00
C GLU A 126 6.37 12.37 34.47
N ARG A 127 5.63 11.29 34.75
CA ARG A 127 5.49 10.77 36.11
C ARG A 127 6.81 10.25 36.66
N ILE A 128 7.64 9.57 35.87
CA ILE A 128 8.99 9.16 36.31
C ILE A 128 9.86 10.38 36.62
N LYS A 129 9.83 11.43 35.79
CA LYS A 129 10.54 12.69 36.07
C LYS A 129 10.10 13.30 37.40
N SER A 130 8.81 13.24 37.73
CA SER A 130 8.27 13.77 38.99
C SER A 130 8.77 13.04 40.24
N LEU A 131 9.28 11.81 40.11
CA LEU A 131 9.90 11.06 41.23
C LEU A 131 11.28 11.60 41.62
N GLY A 132 11.90 12.43 40.78
CA GLY A 132 13.24 12.98 40.97
C GLY A 132 14.32 12.26 40.19
N GLN A 133 15.43 12.97 39.94
CA GLN A 133 16.54 12.47 39.10
C GLN A 133 17.31 11.32 39.74
N GLU A 134 17.34 11.26 41.07
CA GLU A 134 18.03 10.20 41.83
C GLU A 134 17.19 8.91 41.96
N HIS A 135 15.93 8.93 41.52
CA HIS A 135 15.07 7.75 41.60
C HIS A 135 15.59 6.64 40.66
N SER A 136 15.56 5.38 41.09
CA SER A 136 16.11 4.24 40.33
C SER A 136 15.53 4.11 38.91
N LEU A 137 14.26 4.48 38.74
CA LEU A 137 13.56 4.48 37.45
C LEU A 137 13.96 5.62 36.51
N SER A 138 14.72 6.63 36.95
CA SER A 138 15.13 7.76 36.11
C SER A 138 15.96 7.31 34.89
N ALA A 139 16.71 6.21 35.04
CA ALA A 139 17.46 5.58 33.95
C ALA A 139 16.58 5.08 32.79
N GLN A 140 15.28 4.89 33.01
CA GLN A 140 14.33 4.44 31.98
C GLN A 140 13.77 5.59 31.14
N ILE A 141 14.01 6.86 31.52
CA ILE A 141 13.47 8.03 30.80
C ILE A 141 13.99 8.06 29.36
N THR A 142 15.31 8.01 29.16
CA THR A 142 15.91 8.11 27.82
C THR A 142 15.49 6.96 26.91
N PRO A 143 15.58 5.68 27.31
CA PRO A 143 15.10 4.58 26.46
C PRO A 143 13.61 4.67 26.13
N LEU A 144 12.77 5.15 27.06
CA LEU A 144 11.35 5.34 26.82
C LEU A 144 11.11 6.45 25.80
N GLU A 145 11.79 7.59 25.94
CA GLU A 145 11.70 8.72 25.03
C GLU A 145 12.12 8.36 23.60
N GLU A 146 13.21 7.60 23.46
CA GLU A 146 13.64 7.07 22.16
C GLU A 146 12.58 6.16 21.53
N SER A 147 11.98 5.24 22.30
CA SER A 147 10.91 4.37 21.82
C SER A 147 9.66 5.14 21.40
N ILE A 148 9.25 6.16 22.18
CA ILE A 148 8.13 7.05 21.82
C ILE A 148 8.43 7.78 20.52
N GLY A 149 9.65 8.32 20.38
CA GLY A 149 10.12 8.99 19.17
C GLY A 149 10.03 8.09 17.94
N LYS A 150 10.54 6.85 18.04
CA LYS A 150 10.49 5.87 16.94
C LYS A 150 9.06 5.56 16.49
N VAL A 151 8.13 5.35 17.43
CA VAL A 151 6.72 5.10 17.11
C VAL A 151 6.09 6.31 16.41
N ARG A 152 6.34 7.54 16.90
CA ARG A 152 5.81 8.77 16.30
C ARG A 152 6.36 8.99 14.89
N THR A 153 7.65 8.77 14.67
CA THR A 153 8.27 8.82 13.34
C THR A 153 7.65 7.78 12.41
N SER A 154 7.51 6.53 12.86
CA SER A 154 6.91 5.45 12.04
C SER A 154 5.44 5.75 11.68
N LEU A 155 4.67 6.38 12.58
CA LEU A 155 3.31 6.83 12.29
C LEU A 155 3.29 7.90 11.19
N ALA A 156 4.21 8.87 11.26
CA ALA A 156 4.33 9.92 10.25
C ALA A 156 4.75 9.33 8.89
N ASP A 157 5.71 8.42 8.88
CA ASP A 157 6.21 7.74 7.68
C ASP A 157 5.11 6.91 7.02
N LEU A 158 4.34 6.14 7.80
CA LEU A 158 3.19 5.39 7.28
C LEU A 158 2.13 6.32 6.68
N GLN A 159 1.86 7.47 7.30
CA GLN A 159 0.92 8.44 6.76
C GLN A 159 1.43 9.08 5.46
N GLN A 160 2.73 9.36 5.38
CA GLN A 160 3.36 9.84 4.15
C GLN A 160 3.30 8.77 3.05
N ALA A 161 3.58 7.51 3.36
CA ALA A 161 3.51 6.39 2.42
C ALA A 161 2.08 6.19 1.89
N LYS A 162 1.06 6.23 2.76
CA LYS A 162 -0.36 6.22 2.34
C LYS A 162 -0.69 7.34 1.35
N THR A 163 -0.14 8.54 1.58
CA THR A 163 -0.34 9.68 0.68
C THR A 163 0.32 9.44 -0.67
N LYS A 164 1.56 8.92 -0.69
CA LYS A 164 2.27 8.55 -1.92
C LYS A 164 1.52 7.49 -2.72
N VAL A 165 1.00 6.46 -2.07
CA VAL A 165 0.17 5.42 -2.73
C VAL A 165 -1.08 6.02 -3.35
N ARG A 166 -1.81 6.89 -2.65
CA ARG A 166 -3.00 7.57 -3.21
C ARG A 166 -2.65 8.38 -4.45
N THR A 167 -1.56 9.14 -4.40
CA THR A 167 -1.08 9.93 -5.55
C THR A 167 -0.66 9.03 -6.71
N ALA A 168 0.03 7.92 -6.43
CA ALA A 168 0.44 6.95 -7.45
C ALA A 168 -0.77 6.29 -8.13
N VAL A 169 -1.76 5.85 -7.34
CA VAL A 169 -3.03 5.28 -7.85
C VAL A 169 -3.77 6.30 -8.71
N ALA A 170 -3.93 7.55 -8.26
CA ALA A 170 -4.61 8.58 -9.04
C ALA A 170 -3.89 8.84 -10.38
N ASN A 171 -2.56 8.89 -10.38
CA ASN A 171 -1.77 9.04 -11.61
C ASN A 171 -1.94 7.84 -12.54
N GLU A 172 -1.96 6.62 -12.00
CA GLU A 172 -2.21 5.40 -12.76
C GLU A 172 -3.62 5.36 -13.36
N GLU A 173 -4.65 5.78 -12.62
CA GLU A 173 -6.04 5.87 -13.11
C GLU A 173 -6.16 6.87 -14.27
N VAL A 174 -5.47 8.01 -14.19
CA VAL A 174 -5.44 9.01 -15.28
C VAL A 174 -4.78 8.42 -16.53
N THR A 175 -3.64 7.74 -16.40
CA THR A 175 -2.96 7.14 -17.57
C THR A 175 -3.74 5.95 -18.13
N GLN A 176 -4.43 5.19 -17.28
CA GLN A 176 -5.35 4.13 -17.68
C GLN A 176 -6.52 4.69 -18.50
N ALA A 177 -7.13 5.78 -18.04
CA ALA A 177 -8.22 6.45 -18.76
C ALA A 177 -7.77 6.98 -20.14
N ASN A 178 -6.57 7.56 -20.21
CA ASN A 178 -5.97 8.03 -21.46
C ASN A 178 -5.71 6.88 -22.44
N LEU A 179 -5.12 5.78 -21.98
CA LEU A 179 -4.89 4.59 -22.82
C LEU A 179 -6.21 4.02 -23.34
N ARG A 180 -7.23 3.89 -22.48
CA ARG A 180 -8.56 3.44 -22.87
C ARG A 180 -9.16 4.33 -23.96
N ARG A 181 -9.11 5.65 -23.77
CA ARG A 181 -9.63 6.61 -24.74
C ARG A 181 -8.94 6.47 -26.09
N GLN A 182 -7.61 6.35 -26.11
CA GLN A 182 -6.87 6.15 -27.35
C GLN A 182 -7.18 4.80 -28.01
N TYR A 183 -7.35 3.74 -27.21
CA TYR A 183 -7.74 2.42 -27.70
C TYR A 183 -9.13 2.47 -28.39
N GLU A 184 -10.08 3.23 -27.83
CA GLU A 184 -11.39 3.46 -28.46
C GLU A 184 -11.29 4.30 -29.74
N PHE A 185 -10.49 5.36 -29.74
CA PHE A 185 -10.24 6.17 -30.95
C PHE A 185 -9.63 5.33 -32.08
N ASN A 186 -8.63 4.51 -31.76
CA ASN A 186 -8.07 3.57 -32.73
C ASN A 186 -9.16 2.64 -33.31
N TYR A 187 -10.13 2.19 -32.50
CA TYR A 187 -11.21 1.34 -32.99
C TYR A 187 -12.14 2.07 -33.95
N LEU A 188 -12.55 3.29 -33.59
CA LEU A 188 -13.43 4.12 -34.42
C LEU A 188 -12.77 4.49 -35.74
N ASP A 189 -11.48 4.84 -35.72
CA ASP A 189 -10.75 5.18 -36.94
C ASP A 189 -10.44 3.95 -37.79
N ALA A 190 -10.16 2.79 -37.17
CA ALA A 190 -10.04 1.53 -37.89
C ALA A 190 -11.35 1.15 -38.62
N ILE A 191 -12.52 1.42 -38.02
CA ILE A 191 -13.81 1.22 -38.69
C ILE A 191 -13.93 2.11 -39.93
N LYS A 192 -13.53 3.38 -39.83
CA LYS A 192 -13.58 4.33 -40.95
C LYS A 192 -12.63 3.91 -42.08
N MET A 193 -11.42 3.48 -41.73
CA MET A 193 -10.37 3.16 -42.71
C MET A 193 -10.54 1.78 -43.37
N PHE A 194 -10.93 0.76 -42.61
CA PHE A 194 -10.91 -0.63 -43.07
C PHE A 194 -12.29 -1.31 -43.06
N GLY A 195 -13.32 -0.62 -42.55
CA GLY A 195 -14.63 -1.21 -42.33
C GLY A 195 -14.71 -2.06 -41.06
N LYS A 196 -15.93 -2.25 -40.57
CA LYS A 196 -16.22 -2.89 -39.27
C LYS A 196 -15.66 -4.30 -39.13
N THR A 197 -15.79 -5.13 -40.16
CA THR A 197 -15.35 -6.53 -40.12
C THR A 197 -13.85 -6.64 -39.95
N PHE A 198 -13.09 -5.80 -40.67
CA PHE A 198 -11.65 -5.81 -40.61
C PHE A 198 -11.13 -5.15 -39.33
N ALA A 199 -11.72 -4.02 -38.91
CA ALA A 199 -11.42 -3.38 -37.64
C ALA A 199 -11.52 -4.38 -36.47
N ASN A 200 -12.58 -5.19 -36.40
CA ASN A 200 -12.73 -6.21 -35.34
C ASN A 200 -11.60 -7.27 -35.30
N ARG A 201 -10.83 -7.45 -36.38
CA ARG A 201 -9.67 -8.35 -36.40
C ARG A 201 -8.44 -7.70 -35.75
N LEU A 202 -8.31 -6.39 -35.83
CA LEU A 202 -7.19 -5.63 -35.24
C LEU A 202 -7.25 -5.55 -33.70
N PHE A 203 -8.41 -5.81 -33.12
CA PHE A 203 -8.63 -5.72 -31.67
C PHE A 203 -8.81 -7.10 -31.04
N PRO A 204 -8.17 -7.39 -29.90
CA PRO A 204 -8.41 -8.61 -29.14
C PRO A 204 -9.90 -8.85 -28.91
N GLN A 205 -10.32 -10.10 -29.03
CA GLN A 205 -11.67 -10.52 -28.70
C GLN A 205 -11.67 -11.13 -27.30
N THR A 206 -12.69 -10.82 -26.52
CA THR A 206 -13.00 -11.53 -25.27
C THR A 206 -13.58 -12.90 -25.63
N VAL A 207 -12.71 -13.86 -25.93
CA VAL A 207 -13.13 -15.26 -26.14
C VAL A 207 -13.11 -15.96 -24.78
N SER A 208 -14.19 -16.64 -24.41
CA SER A 208 -14.20 -17.45 -23.20
C SER A 208 -13.25 -18.63 -23.37
N LYS A 209 -12.43 -18.94 -22.35
CA LYS A 209 -11.48 -20.07 -22.37
C LYS A 209 -12.15 -21.40 -22.74
N LYS A 210 -13.38 -21.63 -22.27
CA LYS A 210 -14.21 -22.80 -22.61
C LYS A 210 -14.42 -23.01 -24.12
N LYS A 211 -14.49 -21.93 -24.90
CA LYS A 211 -14.70 -22.03 -26.35
C LYS A 211 -13.41 -22.40 -27.09
N ILE A 212 -12.26 -21.98 -26.58
CA ILE A 212 -10.94 -22.29 -27.13
C ILE A 212 -10.58 -23.77 -26.86
N GLU A 213 -10.87 -24.27 -25.65
CA GLU A 213 -10.63 -25.68 -25.30
C GLU A 213 -11.52 -26.64 -26.11
N ALA A 214 -12.77 -26.25 -26.42
CA ALA A 214 -13.66 -27.05 -27.26
C ALA A 214 -13.26 -27.12 -28.75
N GLU A 215 -12.60 -26.08 -29.28
CA GLU A 215 -12.09 -26.05 -30.67
C GLU A 215 -10.74 -26.75 -30.84
N LEU A 216 -10.02 -27.03 -29.75
CA LEU A 216 -8.72 -27.70 -29.75
C LEU A 216 -8.79 -29.21 -29.50
N LEU A 217 -9.98 -29.74 -29.16
CA LEU A 217 -10.22 -31.18 -29.12
C LEU A 217 -10.44 -31.69 -30.55
N PRO A 218 -9.75 -32.76 -30.98
CA PRO A 218 -10.00 -33.33 -32.29
C PRO A 218 -11.46 -33.79 -32.34
N THR A 219 -12.20 -33.32 -33.34
CA THR A 219 -13.47 -33.95 -33.70
C THR A 219 -13.15 -35.38 -34.09
N GLU A 220 -13.46 -36.33 -33.21
CA GLU A 220 -13.38 -37.76 -33.49
C GLU A 220 -14.16 -38.03 -34.79
N ALA A 221 -13.44 -38.56 -35.79
CA ALA A 221 -13.96 -39.01 -37.07
C ALA A 221 -14.31 -40.50 -37.00
#